data_AF-A0A7S2HMR1-F1
#
_entry.id   AF-A0A7S2HMR1-F1
#
_cell.length_a   1.000
_cell.length_b   1.000
_cell.length_c   1.000
_cell.angle_alpha   90.00
_cell.angle_beta   90.00
_cell.angle_gamma   90.00
#
_symmetry.space_group_name_H-M   'P 1'
#
loop_
_entity.id
_entity.type
_entity.pdbx_description
1 polymer ?
#
loop_
_entity_poly.entity_id
_entity_poly.type
_entity_poly.pdbx_seq_one_letter_code
_entity_poly.pdbx_strand_id
1 'polypeptide(L)'
;GGDKEVALKPSNLKKPKLIAGDCIEVSGLESDSGKALNGLKGHILKCDVEDDASFQVCLESARRLNLKPENVERPPMGVGDSVEVCGLESESGKQLNGQGGVITQYVEETGRFQVGFHNPEKVISLKPENLTRPPIGPGDIVLVLGLESENGRLLNGQKGHIVSLNEDSGRFEVEFKLVRLTAENLTKVDVALNVGDAVEVHSLSPEGGGKALNGLKGSVAMYLKDTGTYQVKFGPTKKMSMKAENLRKFGPSAGDNVEVSGLESESGKKLNGQRGVVVGYAEDTGRFQVRFAADKVVALKADNLGAWTTV
;
A
#
# COMPACT_ATOMS: atom_id res chain seq x y z
N GLY A 1 -2.18 1.27 14.03
CA GLY A 1 -1.48 1.35 12.75
C GLY A 1 -2.53 1.27 11.69
N GLY A 2 -2.60 2.25 10.79
CA GLY A 2 -3.53 2.17 9.67
C GLY A 2 -2.92 1.27 8.60
N ASP A 3 -3.67 0.28 8.15
CA ASP A 3 -3.29 -0.50 6.98
C ASP A 3 -3.24 0.46 5.78
N LYS A 4 -2.13 0.39 5.02
CA LYS A 4 -1.94 1.23 3.84
C LYS A 4 -2.44 0.47 2.63
N GLU A 5 -3.62 0.83 2.17
CA GLU A 5 -4.18 0.34 0.90
C GLU A 5 -3.59 1.12 -0.27
N VAL A 6 -3.26 0.41 -1.35
CA VAL A 6 -2.75 1.02 -2.59
C VAL A 6 -3.49 0.44 -3.78
N ALA A 7 -4.00 1.32 -4.65
CA ALA A 7 -4.70 0.95 -5.87
C ALA A 7 -3.71 0.70 -7.03
N LEU A 8 -3.62 -0.53 -7.52
CA LEU A 8 -2.67 -0.99 -8.56
C LEU A 8 -3.38 -1.44 -9.84
N LYS A 9 -2.77 -1.21 -11.02
CA LYS A 9 -3.32 -1.73 -12.29
C LYS A 9 -2.97 -3.21 -12.47
N PRO A 10 -3.76 -4.00 -13.23
CA PRO A 10 -3.45 -5.40 -13.52
C PRO A 10 -2.07 -5.63 -14.15
N SER A 11 -1.63 -4.71 -15.02
CA SER A 11 -0.30 -4.77 -15.67
C SER A 11 0.87 -4.67 -14.68
N ASN A 12 0.64 -4.17 -13.46
CA ASN A 12 1.65 -4.07 -12.42
C ASN A 12 1.77 -5.35 -11.58
N LEU A 13 0.97 -6.37 -11.86
CA LEU A 13 0.90 -7.60 -11.06
C LEU A 13 1.30 -8.79 -11.91
N LYS A 14 2.17 -9.65 -11.37
CA LYS A 14 2.49 -10.95 -11.97
C LYS A 14 2.06 -12.06 -11.03
N LYS A 15 1.21 -12.97 -11.52
CA LYS A 15 0.80 -14.16 -10.76
C LYS A 15 1.70 -15.35 -11.08
N PRO A 16 2.29 -16.00 -10.08
CA PRO A 16 2.84 -17.36 -10.22
C PRO A 16 1.78 -18.36 -10.71
N LYS A 17 2.19 -19.44 -11.39
CA LYS A 17 1.24 -20.46 -11.92
C LYS A 17 0.33 -21.05 -10.84
N LEU A 18 0.87 -21.22 -9.63
CA LEU A 18 0.15 -21.57 -8.42
C LEU A 18 0.68 -20.72 -7.27
N ILE A 19 -0.22 -20.24 -6.41
CA ILE A 19 0.11 -19.40 -5.25
C ILE A 19 -0.49 -19.95 -3.97
N ALA A 20 0.01 -19.47 -2.82
CA ALA A 20 -0.65 -19.74 -1.55
C ALA A 20 -2.10 -19.22 -1.58
N GLY A 21 -3.03 -20.06 -1.11
CA GLY A 21 -4.47 -19.89 -1.21
C GLY A 21 -5.11 -20.76 -2.30
N ASP A 22 -4.39 -21.10 -3.37
CA ASP A 22 -4.96 -21.89 -4.46
C ASP A 22 -5.40 -23.28 -3.96
N CYS A 23 -6.63 -23.67 -4.34
CA CYS A 23 -7.10 -25.04 -4.26
C CYS A 23 -6.35 -25.90 -5.27
N ILE A 24 -5.88 -27.06 -4.81
CA ILE A 24 -5.15 -28.02 -5.62
C ILE A 24 -5.62 -29.44 -5.36
N GLU A 25 -5.33 -30.32 -6.31
CA GLU A 25 -5.43 -31.76 -6.20
C GLU A 25 -4.04 -32.37 -6.35
N VAL A 26 -3.70 -33.30 -5.45
CA VAL A 26 -2.43 -34.01 -5.53
C VAL A 26 -2.51 -35.01 -6.68
N SER A 27 -1.50 -35.01 -7.55
CA SER A 27 -1.38 -35.96 -8.65
C SER A 27 0.07 -36.42 -8.83
N GLY A 28 0.31 -37.39 -9.71
CA GLY A 28 1.67 -37.75 -10.15
C GLY A 28 2.57 -38.46 -9.14
N LEU A 29 2.12 -38.74 -7.91
CA LEU A 29 2.97 -39.43 -6.93
C LEU A 29 3.07 -40.94 -7.22
N GLU A 30 4.30 -41.44 -7.42
CA GLU A 30 4.54 -42.83 -7.83
C GLU A 30 4.87 -43.80 -6.67
N SER A 31 5.39 -43.29 -5.55
CA SER A 31 5.69 -44.13 -4.37
C SER A 31 4.42 -44.74 -3.78
N ASP A 32 4.51 -45.92 -3.15
CA ASP A 32 3.34 -46.61 -2.59
C ASP A 32 2.58 -45.76 -1.56
N SER A 33 3.31 -45.05 -0.70
CA SER A 33 2.72 -44.09 0.25
C SER A 33 2.19 -42.83 -0.41
N GLY A 34 2.75 -42.43 -1.56
CA GLY A 34 2.35 -41.24 -2.31
C GLY A 34 1.11 -41.46 -3.16
N LYS A 35 0.94 -42.64 -3.76
CA LYS A 35 -0.23 -43.01 -4.56
C LYS A 35 -1.53 -42.87 -3.77
N ALA A 36 -1.51 -43.17 -2.48
CA ALA A 36 -2.65 -43.00 -1.57
C ALA A 36 -3.04 -41.52 -1.35
N LEU A 37 -2.20 -40.57 -1.74
CA LEU A 37 -2.47 -39.13 -1.66
C LEU A 37 -3.00 -38.56 -2.98
N ASN A 38 -2.83 -39.25 -4.11
CA ASN A 38 -3.34 -38.78 -5.40
C ASN A 38 -4.87 -38.67 -5.36
N GLY A 39 -5.42 -37.59 -5.91
CA GLY A 39 -6.84 -37.26 -5.86
C GLY A 39 -7.29 -36.52 -4.60
N LEU A 40 -6.43 -36.42 -3.58
CA LEU A 40 -6.76 -35.62 -2.38
C LEU A 40 -6.64 -34.13 -2.69
N LYS A 41 -7.61 -33.37 -2.18
CA LYS A 41 -7.66 -31.92 -2.34
C LYS A 41 -7.08 -31.19 -1.13
N GLY A 42 -6.60 -29.99 -1.39
CA GLY A 42 -6.05 -29.11 -0.36
C GLY A 42 -5.83 -27.70 -0.85
N HIS A 43 -5.20 -26.89 0.00
CA HIS A 43 -4.82 -25.52 -0.31
C HIS A 43 -3.33 -25.32 -0.15
N ILE A 44 -2.72 -24.55 -1.05
CA ILE A 44 -1.32 -24.16 -0.89
C ILE A 44 -1.21 -23.17 0.28
N LEU A 45 -0.39 -23.48 1.28
CA LEU A 45 -0.08 -22.58 2.40
C LEU A 45 1.08 -21.65 2.08
N LYS A 46 2.10 -22.18 1.39
CA LYS A 46 3.32 -21.45 1.05
C LYS A 46 3.88 -21.99 -0.26
N CYS A 47 4.31 -21.09 -1.14
CA CYS A 47 5.15 -21.43 -2.28
C CYS A 47 6.58 -21.02 -1.93
N ASP A 48 7.50 -21.99 -1.90
CA ASP A 48 8.92 -21.66 -1.92
C ASP A 48 9.34 -21.39 -3.37
N VAL A 49 10.03 -20.27 -3.59
CA VAL A 49 10.34 -19.79 -4.95
C VAL A 49 11.82 -20.02 -5.29
N GLU A 50 12.61 -20.54 -4.35
CA GLU A 50 14.04 -20.80 -4.55
C GLU A 50 14.28 -22.26 -5.00
N ASP A 51 15.06 -22.39 -6.09
CA ASP A 51 15.75 -23.53 -6.74
C ASP A 51 15.17 -24.95 -6.79
N ASP A 52 14.10 -25.27 -6.08
CA ASP A 52 13.34 -26.53 -6.17
C ASP A 52 11.91 -26.28 -5.66
N ALA A 53 11.21 -25.35 -6.32
CA ALA A 53 9.95 -24.75 -5.90
C ALA A 53 8.95 -25.79 -5.33
N SER A 54 8.95 -25.98 -4.01
CA SER A 54 8.03 -26.89 -3.36
C SER A 54 6.85 -26.10 -2.80
N PHE A 55 5.67 -26.68 -2.92
CA PHE A 55 4.45 -26.17 -2.35
C PHE A 55 4.24 -26.82 -0.99
N GLN A 56 4.19 -26.02 0.07
CA GLN A 56 3.65 -26.48 1.33
C GLN A 56 2.13 -26.47 1.20
N VAL A 57 1.51 -27.65 1.16
CA VAL A 57 0.07 -27.84 0.97
C VAL A 57 -0.56 -28.32 2.27
N CYS A 58 -1.75 -27.81 2.60
CA CYS A 58 -2.63 -28.36 3.62
C CYS A 58 -3.78 -29.10 2.95
N LEU A 59 -3.81 -30.43 3.09
CA LEU A 59 -4.93 -31.23 2.63
C LEU A 59 -6.16 -31.02 3.53
N GLU A 60 -7.35 -31.38 3.03
CA GLU A 60 -8.61 -31.33 3.80
C GLU A 60 -8.56 -32.14 5.10
N SER A 61 -7.71 -33.17 5.17
CA SER A 61 -7.42 -33.95 6.38
C SER A 61 -6.57 -33.21 7.43
N ALA A 62 -6.33 -31.91 7.25
CA ALA A 62 -5.39 -31.07 8.00
C ALA A 62 -3.92 -31.52 7.92
N ARG A 63 -3.60 -32.50 7.05
CA ARG A 63 -2.24 -32.98 6.83
C ARG A 63 -1.45 -31.97 6.00
N ARG A 64 -0.24 -31.65 6.45
CA ARG A 64 0.70 -30.79 5.70
C ARG A 64 1.69 -31.62 4.90
N LEU A 65 1.91 -31.24 3.65
CA LEU A 65 2.83 -31.89 2.72
C LEU A 65 3.69 -30.85 2.01
N ASN A 66 4.89 -31.25 1.60
CA ASN A 66 5.69 -30.49 0.65
C ASN A 66 5.64 -31.24 -0.69
N LEU A 67 5.05 -30.62 -1.71
CA LEU A 67 4.86 -31.23 -3.02
C LEU A 67 5.62 -30.44 -4.08
N LYS A 68 6.24 -31.15 -5.03
CA LYS A 68 6.82 -30.50 -6.22
C LYS A 68 5.70 -30.00 -7.14
N PRO A 69 5.98 -29.04 -8.04
CA PRO A 69 4.94 -28.45 -8.88
C PRO A 69 4.28 -29.43 -9.86
N GLU A 70 5.02 -30.46 -10.28
CA GLU A 70 4.52 -31.55 -11.12
C GLU A 70 3.53 -32.49 -10.40
N ASN A 71 3.46 -32.46 -9.07
CA ASN A 71 2.56 -33.31 -8.28
C ASN A 71 1.31 -32.56 -7.79
N VAL A 72 1.06 -31.39 -8.36
CA VAL A 72 0.00 -30.48 -7.92
C VAL A 72 -0.72 -29.97 -9.16
N GLU A 73 -1.98 -30.36 -9.29
CA GLU A 73 -2.86 -29.90 -10.35
C GLU A 73 -3.95 -29.01 -9.79
N ARG A 74 -4.41 -28.05 -10.58
CA ARG A 74 -5.57 -27.26 -10.19
C ARG A 74 -6.83 -28.06 -10.52
N PRO A 75 -7.70 -28.35 -9.55
CA PRO A 75 -8.91 -29.12 -9.81
C PRO A 75 -9.83 -28.36 -10.79
N PRO A 76 -10.75 -29.09 -11.45
CA PRO A 76 -11.84 -28.47 -12.20
C PRO A 76 -12.58 -27.42 -11.37
N MET A 77 -13.16 -26.41 -12.02
CA MET A 77 -13.92 -25.35 -11.34
C MET A 77 -15.03 -25.95 -10.48
N GLY A 78 -15.24 -25.38 -9.29
CA GLY A 78 -16.22 -25.83 -8.31
C GLY A 78 -16.86 -24.69 -7.53
N VAL A 79 -17.79 -25.03 -6.63
CA VAL A 79 -18.48 -24.06 -5.77
C VAL A 79 -17.47 -23.30 -4.91
N GLY A 80 -17.62 -21.97 -4.84
CA GLY A 80 -16.73 -21.04 -4.16
C GLY A 80 -15.63 -20.45 -5.05
N ASP A 81 -15.39 -21.02 -6.24
CA ASP A 81 -14.39 -20.47 -7.15
C ASP A 81 -14.84 -19.13 -7.75
N SER A 82 -13.91 -18.17 -7.78
CA SER A 82 -14.08 -16.94 -8.56
C SER A 82 -13.85 -17.23 -10.04
N VAL A 83 -14.76 -16.73 -10.88
CA VAL A 83 -14.79 -16.96 -12.33
C VAL A 83 -15.10 -15.66 -13.07
N GLU A 84 -14.63 -15.59 -14.31
CA GLU A 84 -14.98 -14.57 -15.29
C GLU A 84 -15.76 -15.24 -16.42
N VAL A 85 -16.87 -14.61 -16.82
CA VAL A 85 -17.70 -15.09 -17.92
C VAL A 85 -17.05 -14.78 -19.26
N CYS A 86 -17.03 -15.75 -20.18
CA CYS A 86 -16.48 -15.57 -21.51
C CYS A 86 -17.22 -16.38 -22.58
N GLY A 87 -17.05 -15.98 -23.84
CA GLY A 87 -17.51 -16.77 -24.99
C GLY A 87 -19.04 -16.85 -25.17
N LEU A 88 -19.82 -15.98 -24.53
CA LEU A 88 -21.26 -15.90 -24.80
C LEU A 88 -21.53 -15.12 -26.10
N GLU A 89 -22.32 -15.71 -27.00
CA GLU A 89 -22.57 -15.14 -28.34
C GLU A 89 -23.92 -14.43 -28.48
N SER A 90 -24.91 -14.81 -27.67
CA SER A 90 -26.24 -14.17 -27.64
C SER A 90 -26.13 -12.68 -27.25
N GLU A 91 -27.04 -11.84 -27.73
CA GLU A 91 -27.02 -10.39 -27.46
C GLU A 91 -27.02 -10.05 -25.97
N SER A 92 -27.88 -10.70 -25.18
CA SER A 92 -27.92 -10.53 -23.71
C SER A 92 -26.68 -11.12 -23.02
N GLY A 93 -26.21 -12.29 -23.48
CA GLY A 93 -25.02 -12.94 -22.93
C GLY A 93 -23.72 -12.19 -23.18
N LYS A 94 -23.58 -11.50 -24.32
CA LYS A 94 -22.40 -10.69 -24.63
C LYS A 94 -22.14 -9.60 -23.60
N GLN A 95 -23.19 -9.06 -22.98
CA GLN A 95 -23.08 -8.05 -21.92
C GLN A 95 -22.46 -8.61 -20.63
N LEU A 96 -22.49 -9.94 -20.45
CA LEU A 96 -21.91 -10.62 -19.29
C LEU A 96 -20.44 -10.98 -19.49
N ASN A 97 -19.94 -11.05 -20.72
CA ASN A 97 -18.54 -11.39 -20.98
C ASN A 97 -17.61 -10.35 -20.30
N GLY A 98 -16.62 -10.84 -19.56
CA GLY A 98 -15.71 -10.03 -18.74
C GLY A 98 -16.24 -9.69 -17.34
N GLN A 99 -17.49 -10.01 -17.01
CA GLN A 99 -18.00 -9.86 -15.64
C GLN A 99 -17.48 -10.99 -14.74
N GLY A 100 -16.99 -10.62 -13.56
CA GLY A 100 -16.58 -11.55 -12.51
C GLY A 100 -17.74 -11.99 -11.63
N GLY A 101 -17.68 -13.23 -11.14
CA GLY A 101 -18.63 -13.78 -10.18
C GLY A 101 -18.06 -14.95 -9.39
N VAL A 102 -18.84 -15.48 -8.46
CA VAL A 102 -18.48 -16.65 -7.64
C VAL A 102 -19.45 -17.79 -7.97
N ILE A 103 -18.93 -18.98 -8.20
CA ILE A 103 -19.76 -20.18 -8.38
C ILE A 103 -20.48 -20.48 -7.06
N THR A 104 -21.80 -20.40 -7.04
CA THR A 104 -22.62 -20.66 -5.85
C THR A 104 -23.15 -22.09 -5.82
N GLN A 105 -23.40 -22.69 -6.98
CA GLN A 105 -23.95 -24.05 -7.08
C GLN A 105 -23.57 -24.70 -8.42
N TYR A 106 -23.41 -26.03 -8.43
CA TYR A 106 -23.41 -26.83 -9.67
C TYR A 106 -24.75 -27.55 -9.81
N VAL A 107 -25.41 -27.40 -10.96
CA VAL A 107 -26.72 -27.99 -11.26
C VAL A 107 -26.50 -29.21 -12.13
N GLU A 108 -26.41 -30.38 -11.50
CA GLU A 108 -26.09 -31.65 -12.16
C GLU A 108 -27.03 -31.99 -13.33
N GLU A 109 -28.34 -31.73 -13.17
CA GLU A 109 -29.36 -31.97 -14.20
C GLU A 109 -29.06 -31.26 -15.54
N THR A 110 -28.42 -30.10 -15.49
CA THR A 110 -28.14 -29.28 -16.67
C THR A 110 -26.66 -29.20 -17.02
N GLY A 111 -25.78 -29.73 -16.15
CA GLY A 111 -24.33 -29.60 -16.26
C GLY A 111 -23.83 -28.16 -16.20
N ARG A 112 -24.57 -27.24 -15.54
CA ARG A 112 -24.26 -25.80 -15.48
C ARG A 112 -23.89 -25.33 -14.07
N PHE A 113 -23.09 -24.28 -13.99
CA PHE A 113 -22.81 -23.56 -12.76
C PHE A 113 -23.78 -22.40 -12.58
N GLN A 114 -24.33 -22.24 -11.39
CA GLN A 114 -24.91 -20.99 -10.95
C GLN A 114 -23.80 -20.07 -10.45
N VAL A 115 -23.74 -18.86 -11.03
CA VAL A 115 -22.73 -17.86 -10.70
C VAL A 115 -23.42 -16.63 -10.14
N GLY A 116 -23.05 -16.25 -8.92
CA GLY A 116 -23.48 -14.99 -8.28
C GLY A 116 -22.53 -13.85 -8.65
N PHE A 117 -23.10 -12.71 -9.05
CA PHE A 117 -22.34 -11.49 -9.38
C PHE A 117 -22.38 -10.51 -8.20
N HIS A 118 -21.81 -9.31 -8.36
CA HIS A 118 -21.79 -8.26 -7.33
C HIS A 118 -23.18 -7.95 -6.73
N ASN A 119 -24.24 -8.05 -7.54
CA ASN A 119 -25.61 -8.03 -7.01
C ASN A 119 -25.98 -9.44 -6.50
N PRO A 120 -26.22 -9.62 -5.19
CA PRO A 120 -26.51 -10.94 -4.61
C PRO A 120 -27.80 -11.58 -5.15
N GLU A 121 -28.72 -10.79 -5.71
CA GLU A 121 -29.96 -11.29 -6.33
C GLU A 121 -29.74 -11.81 -7.76
N LYS A 122 -28.62 -11.43 -8.40
CA LYS A 122 -28.31 -11.79 -9.79
C LYS A 122 -27.50 -13.09 -9.83
N VAL A 123 -28.20 -14.20 -9.98
CA VAL A 123 -27.61 -15.53 -10.20
C VAL A 123 -27.86 -15.97 -11.65
N ILE A 124 -26.81 -16.39 -12.36
CA ILE A 124 -26.91 -16.82 -13.77
C ILE A 124 -26.38 -18.25 -13.93
N SER A 125 -27.11 -19.07 -14.70
CA SER A 125 -26.72 -20.44 -15.02
C SER A 125 -25.86 -20.50 -16.29
N LEU A 126 -24.59 -20.79 -16.13
CA LEU A 126 -23.57 -20.77 -17.19
C LEU A 126 -22.96 -22.16 -17.40
N LYS A 127 -22.61 -22.48 -18.65
CA LYS A 127 -21.86 -23.71 -18.92
C LYS A 127 -20.41 -23.57 -18.44
N PRO A 128 -19.73 -24.66 -18.07
CA PRO A 128 -18.32 -24.64 -17.72
C PRO A 128 -17.41 -24.01 -18.79
N GLU A 129 -17.70 -24.26 -20.08
CA GLU A 129 -16.95 -23.70 -21.22
C GLU A 129 -17.08 -22.17 -21.37
N ASN A 130 -18.05 -21.55 -20.69
CA ASN A 130 -18.25 -20.10 -20.67
C ASN A 130 -17.67 -19.44 -19.42
N LEU A 131 -16.90 -20.17 -18.62
CA LEU A 131 -16.26 -19.67 -17.42
C LEU A 131 -14.75 -19.88 -17.53
N THR A 132 -14.01 -18.88 -17.10
CA THR A 132 -12.57 -18.97 -16.91
C THR A 132 -12.23 -18.48 -15.51
N ARG A 133 -11.19 -19.03 -14.88
CA ARG A 133 -10.68 -18.44 -13.65
C ARG A 133 -9.97 -17.14 -14.03
N PRO A 134 -10.31 -15.99 -13.43
CA PRO A 134 -9.61 -14.75 -13.72
C PRO A 134 -8.11 -14.96 -13.42
N PRO A 135 -7.22 -14.37 -14.23
CA PRO A 135 -5.79 -14.56 -14.05
C PRO A 135 -5.35 -14.05 -12.69
N ILE A 136 -6.00 -13.01 -12.16
CA ILE A 136 -5.74 -12.39 -10.86
C ILE A 136 -7.07 -11.92 -10.26
N GLY A 137 -7.31 -12.14 -8.97
CA GLY A 137 -8.51 -11.70 -8.27
C GLY A 137 -8.33 -11.54 -6.75
N PRO A 138 -9.38 -11.07 -6.04
CA PRO A 138 -9.38 -11.00 -4.57
C PRO A 138 -8.96 -12.31 -3.91
N GLY A 139 -8.15 -12.22 -2.86
CA GLY A 139 -7.54 -13.36 -2.16
C GLY A 139 -6.17 -13.78 -2.71
N ASP A 140 -5.84 -13.42 -3.96
CA ASP A 140 -4.55 -13.76 -4.55
C ASP A 140 -3.39 -13.00 -3.90
N ILE A 141 -2.26 -13.70 -3.73
CA ILE A 141 -0.97 -13.08 -3.44
C ILE A 141 -0.29 -12.67 -4.75
N VAL A 142 0.06 -11.41 -4.85
CA VAL A 142 0.69 -10.81 -6.03
C VAL A 142 2.03 -10.17 -5.71
N LEU A 143 2.93 -10.20 -6.69
CA LEU A 143 4.17 -9.43 -6.69
C LEU A 143 3.95 -8.12 -7.44
N VAL A 144 4.25 -7.00 -6.80
CA VAL A 144 4.08 -5.67 -7.38
C VAL A 144 5.30 -5.30 -8.22
N LEU A 145 5.07 -4.83 -9.45
CA LEU A 145 6.11 -4.51 -10.43
C LEU A 145 5.75 -3.27 -11.25
N GLY A 146 6.77 -2.59 -11.78
CA GLY A 146 6.60 -1.55 -12.80
C GLY A 146 5.91 -0.28 -12.31
N LEU A 147 5.93 0.02 -11.00
CA LEU A 147 5.50 1.31 -10.49
C LEU A 147 6.62 2.35 -10.65
N GLU A 148 6.30 3.47 -11.28
CA GLU A 148 7.28 4.50 -11.64
C GLU A 148 7.30 5.71 -10.69
N SER A 149 6.23 5.91 -9.92
CA SER A 149 6.15 7.02 -8.95
C SER A 149 7.16 6.83 -7.82
N GLU A 150 7.61 7.93 -7.21
CA GLU A 150 8.60 7.92 -6.12
C GLU A 150 8.21 6.96 -4.99
N ASN A 151 6.96 7.02 -4.53
CA ASN A 151 6.43 6.11 -3.51
C ASN A 151 6.14 4.71 -4.06
N GLY A 152 5.68 4.60 -5.32
CA GLY A 152 5.34 3.31 -5.92
C GLY A 152 6.56 2.41 -6.12
N ARG A 153 7.72 2.99 -6.46
CA ARG A 153 8.97 2.24 -6.61
C ARG A 153 9.36 1.47 -5.35
N LEU A 154 9.03 1.99 -4.17
CA LEU A 154 9.29 1.31 -2.89
C LEU A 154 8.50 0.01 -2.74
N LEU A 155 7.36 -0.12 -3.43
CA LEU A 155 6.51 -1.31 -3.42
C LEU A 155 6.91 -2.34 -4.47
N ASN A 156 7.72 -1.97 -5.47
CA ASN A 156 8.19 -2.92 -6.48
C ASN A 156 9.00 -4.04 -5.81
N GLY A 157 8.70 -5.29 -6.17
CA GLY A 157 9.29 -6.48 -5.58
C GLY A 157 8.64 -6.92 -4.26
N GLN A 158 7.72 -6.14 -3.69
CA GLN A 158 6.96 -6.55 -2.51
C GLN A 158 5.79 -7.47 -2.89
N LYS A 159 5.47 -8.40 -1.97
CA LYS A 159 4.30 -9.28 -2.07
C LYS A 159 3.15 -8.69 -1.26
N GLY A 160 1.94 -8.68 -1.83
CA GLY A 160 0.71 -8.26 -1.17
C GLY A 160 -0.46 -9.18 -1.48
N HIS A 161 -1.52 -9.10 -0.68
CA HIS A 161 -2.79 -9.77 -0.89
C HIS A 161 -3.76 -8.82 -1.59
N ILE A 162 -4.43 -9.29 -2.64
CA ILE A 162 -5.51 -8.51 -3.24
C ILE A 162 -6.72 -8.59 -2.33
N VAL A 163 -7.18 -7.44 -1.86
CA VAL A 163 -8.37 -7.33 -1.02
C VAL A 163 -9.62 -7.20 -1.89
N SER A 164 -9.55 -6.34 -2.89
CA SER A 164 -10.68 -6.03 -3.75
C SER A 164 -10.22 -5.60 -5.16
N LEU A 165 -11.15 -5.63 -6.12
CA LEU A 165 -11.02 -4.98 -7.42
C LEU A 165 -11.99 -3.81 -7.45
N ASN A 166 -11.48 -2.60 -7.65
CA ASN A 166 -12.29 -1.43 -7.93
C ASN A 166 -12.72 -1.47 -9.40
N GLU A 167 -13.99 -1.85 -9.65
CA GLU A 167 -14.54 -2.03 -11.00
C GLU A 167 -14.52 -0.73 -11.82
N ASP A 168 -14.77 0.42 -11.19
CA ASP A 168 -14.80 1.73 -11.88
C ASP A 168 -13.44 2.12 -12.47
N SER A 169 -12.36 1.84 -11.75
CA SER A 169 -10.99 2.20 -12.16
C SER A 169 -10.21 1.05 -12.78
N GLY A 170 -10.74 -0.18 -12.68
CA GLY A 170 -10.04 -1.42 -13.04
C GLY A 170 -8.76 -1.64 -12.23
N ARG A 171 -8.69 -1.15 -10.98
CA ARG A 171 -7.51 -1.25 -10.12
C ARG A 171 -7.76 -2.16 -8.93
N PHE A 172 -6.77 -2.95 -8.56
CA PHE A 172 -6.81 -3.78 -7.37
C PHE A 172 -6.38 -2.99 -6.14
N GLU A 173 -7.10 -3.17 -5.04
CA GLU A 173 -6.63 -2.78 -3.71
C GLU A 173 -5.77 -3.91 -3.16
N VAL A 174 -4.52 -3.60 -2.87
CA VAL A 174 -3.55 -4.58 -2.40
C VAL A 174 -3.10 -4.24 -0.99
N GLU A 175 -3.29 -5.18 -0.08
CA GLU A 175 -2.82 -5.14 1.30
C GLU A 175 -1.44 -5.78 1.39
N PHE A 176 -0.46 -5.03 1.91
CA PHE A 176 0.89 -5.55 2.13
C PHE A 176 1.01 -6.02 3.58
N LYS A 177 1.68 -7.16 3.80
CA LYS A 177 1.95 -7.63 5.15
C LYS A 177 2.78 -6.58 5.90
N LEU A 178 2.26 -6.15 7.05
CA LEU A 178 2.97 -5.27 7.95
C LEU A 178 4.29 -5.94 8.37
N VAL A 179 5.42 -5.38 7.97
CA VAL A 179 6.73 -5.87 8.41
C VAL A 179 6.91 -5.44 9.85
N ARG A 180 6.78 -6.38 10.78
CA ARG A 180 7.14 -6.15 12.19
C ARG A 180 8.66 -6.16 12.29
N LEU A 181 9.25 -5.00 12.45
CA LEU A 181 10.68 -4.84 12.70
C LEU A 181 10.94 -4.86 14.20
N THR A 182 11.96 -5.58 14.62
CA THR A 182 12.46 -5.48 15.99
C THR A 182 13.31 -4.23 16.14
N ALA A 183 13.55 -3.77 17.37
CA ALA A 183 14.44 -2.64 17.63
C ALA A 183 15.86 -2.88 17.08
N GLU A 184 16.32 -4.13 17.05
CA GLU A 184 17.63 -4.52 16.51
C GLU A 184 17.72 -4.34 14.98
N ASN A 185 16.58 -4.34 14.28
CA ASN A 185 16.52 -4.05 12.84
C ASN A 185 16.48 -2.54 12.54
N LEU A 186 16.48 -1.69 13.57
CA LEU A 186 16.35 -0.24 13.45
C LEU A 186 17.59 0.44 14.01
N THR A 187 18.34 1.13 13.16
CA THR A 187 19.37 2.06 13.60
C THR A 187 18.78 3.46 13.66
N LYS A 188 18.79 4.08 14.85
CA LYS A 188 18.50 5.50 14.96
C LYS A 188 19.59 6.28 14.23
N VAL A 189 19.21 7.03 13.21
CA VAL A 189 20.14 7.93 12.51
C VAL A 189 20.04 9.28 13.20
N ASP A 190 21.12 9.69 13.87
CA ASP A 190 21.21 11.05 14.42
C ASP A 190 21.46 12.01 13.25
N VAL A 191 20.39 12.69 12.85
CA VAL A 191 20.40 13.73 11.82
C VAL A 191 20.35 15.10 12.49
N ALA A 192 21.01 16.09 11.88
CA ALA A 192 21.04 17.47 12.40
C ALA A 192 19.67 18.16 12.31
N LEU A 193 18.82 17.72 11.37
CA LEU A 193 17.49 18.26 11.12
C LEU A 193 16.49 17.12 10.95
N ASN A 194 15.31 17.25 11.54
CA ASN A 194 14.24 16.26 11.43
C ASN A 194 13.27 16.61 10.29
N VAL A 195 12.54 15.59 9.81
CA VAL A 195 11.42 15.82 8.88
C VAL A 195 10.39 16.72 9.55
N GLY A 196 9.97 17.76 8.83
CA GLY A 196 9.05 18.79 9.31
C GLY A 196 9.72 19.99 9.96
N ASP A 197 11.05 19.98 10.18
CA ASP A 197 11.76 21.16 10.67
C ASP A 197 11.63 22.32 9.68
N ALA A 198 11.26 23.49 10.20
CA ALA A 198 11.27 24.74 9.45
C ALA A 198 12.71 25.27 9.35
N VAL A 199 13.17 25.47 8.12
CA VAL A 199 14.57 25.81 7.82
C VAL A 199 14.65 27.01 6.89
N GLU A 200 15.66 27.84 7.11
CA GLU A 200 16.05 28.93 6.25
C GLU A 200 17.36 28.56 5.56
N VAL A 201 17.41 28.75 4.25
CA VAL A 201 18.64 28.55 3.49
C VAL A 201 19.59 29.69 3.77
N HIS A 202 20.84 29.38 4.06
CA HIS A 202 21.88 30.37 4.32
C HIS A 202 23.24 29.92 3.77
N SER A 203 24.18 30.86 3.71
CA SER A 203 25.58 30.62 3.39
C SER A 203 25.86 29.94 2.03
N LEU A 204 24.92 29.95 1.09
CA LEU A 204 25.19 29.52 -0.28
C LEU A 204 26.07 30.56 -0.99
N SER A 205 27.08 30.08 -1.71
CA SER A 205 27.97 30.92 -2.51
C SER A 205 27.24 31.55 -3.72
N PRO A 206 27.75 32.66 -4.27
CA PRO A 206 27.21 33.28 -5.48
C PRO A 206 27.37 32.41 -6.73
N GLU A 207 28.37 31.53 -6.74
CA GLU A 207 28.68 30.64 -7.85
C GLU A 207 27.53 29.63 -8.05
N GLY A 208 27.05 29.51 -9.29
CA GLY A 208 25.91 28.63 -9.61
C GLY A 208 24.53 29.16 -9.18
N GLY A 209 24.40 30.44 -8.83
CA GLY A 209 23.09 31.07 -8.54
C GLY A 209 22.52 30.75 -7.15
N GLY A 210 23.29 30.09 -6.27
CA GLY A 210 22.87 29.71 -4.92
C GLY A 210 22.50 30.90 -4.04
N LYS A 211 23.14 32.06 -4.23
CA LYS A 211 22.88 33.29 -3.45
C LYS A 211 21.41 33.74 -3.50
N ALA A 212 20.68 33.50 -4.59
CA ALA A 212 19.27 33.86 -4.70
C ALA A 212 18.35 33.01 -3.80
N LEU A 213 18.85 31.89 -3.26
CA LEU A 213 18.11 31.02 -2.36
C LEU A 213 18.34 31.38 -0.89
N ASN A 214 19.37 32.16 -0.56
CA ASN A 214 19.61 32.58 0.83
C ASN A 214 18.43 33.42 1.35
N GLY A 215 17.95 33.10 2.54
CA GLY A 215 16.76 33.70 3.15
C GLY A 215 15.45 33.01 2.76
N LEU A 216 15.45 32.08 1.78
CA LEU A 216 14.26 31.29 1.49
C LEU A 216 13.99 30.31 2.62
N LYS A 217 12.72 30.31 3.06
CA LYS A 217 12.22 29.46 4.13
C LYS A 217 11.45 28.28 3.55
N GLY A 218 11.64 27.12 4.16
CA GLY A 218 11.01 25.87 3.73
C GLY A 218 10.89 24.87 4.87
N SER A 219 10.44 23.66 4.56
CA SER A 219 10.39 22.55 5.50
C SER A 219 11.24 21.37 5.02
N VAL A 220 11.88 20.66 5.95
CA VAL A 220 12.62 19.43 5.64
C VAL A 220 11.62 18.31 5.32
N ALA A 221 11.68 17.78 4.10
CA ALA A 221 10.82 16.68 3.67
C ALA A 221 11.41 15.30 3.98
N MET A 222 12.72 15.12 3.76
CA MET A 222 13.42 13.87 4.07
C MET A 222 14.95 14.07 4.10
N TYR A 223 15.65 13.14 4.76
CA TYR A 223 17.09 13.00 4.69
C TYR A 223 17.47 11.92 3.66
N LEU A 224 18.37 12.26 2.75
CA LEU A 224 18.88 11.37 1.71
C LEU A 224 20.21 10.80 2.18
N LYS A 225 20.18 9.58 2.73
CA LYS A 225 21.34 8.93 3.34
C LYS A 225 22.53 8.79 2.39
N ASP A 226 22.27 8.46 1.12
CA ASP A 226 23.31 8.21 0.12
C ASP A 226 24.14 9.45 -0.21
N THR A 227 23.51 10.63 -0.16
CA THR A 227 24.15 11.91 -0.49
C THR A 227 24.51 12.74 0.74
N GLY A 228 24.01 12.37 1.93
CA GLY A 228 24.17 13.15 3.15
C GLY A 228 23.47 14.52 3.08
N THR A 229 22.41 14.65 2.28
CA THR A 229 21.69 15.92 2.06
C THR A 229 20.24 15.82 2.52
N TYR A 230 19.59 16.97 2.70
CA TYR A 230 18.18 17.10 3.06
C TYR A 230 17.40 17.58 1.84
N GLN A 231 16.30 16.91 1.52
CA GLN A 231 15.32 17.45 0.58
C GLN A 231 14.46 18.47 1.31
N VAL A 232 14.50 19.73 0.89
CA VAL A 232 13.75 20.85 1.47
C VAL A 232 12.65 21.28 0.51
N LYS A 233 11.43 21.43 1.02
CA LYS A 233 10.27 21.97 0.29
C LYS A 233 10.19 23.48 0.44
N PHE A 234 9.99 24.19 -0.67
CA PHE A 234 9.77 25.63 -0.75
C PHE A 234 8.41 25.89 -1.40
N GLY A 235 7.33 25.61 -0.67
CA GLY A 235 5.97 25.61 -1.22
C GLY A 235 5.56 24.24 -1.79
N PRO A 236 4.41 24.17 -2.50
CA PRO A 236 3.80 22.91 -2.87
C PRO A 236 4.57 22.13 -3.95
N THR A 237 5.29 22.82 -4.83
CA THR A 237 5.90 22.23 -6.03
C THR A 237 7.42 22.21 -6.00
N LYS A 238 8.06 23.16 -5.33
CA LYS A 238 9.51 23.32 -5.37
C LYS A 238 10.16 22.51 -4.27
N LYS A 239 11.06 21.61 -4.65
CA LYS A 239 11.92 20.84 -3.75
C LYS A 239 13.38 20.98 -4.17
N MET A 240 14.31 21.07 -3.21
CA MET A 240 15.74 21.12 -3.50
C MET A 240 16.53 20.31 -2.47
N SER A 241 17.63 19.70 -2.90
CA SER A 241 18.55 19.00 -2.00
C SER A 241 19.61 19.96 -1.46
N MET A 242 19.75 20.02 -0.13
CA MET A 242 20.63 20.96 0.57
C MET A 242 21.50 20.23 1.60
N LYS A 243 22.74 20.67 1.78
CA LYS A 243 23.58 20.19 2.88
C LYS A 243 23.13 20.81 4.20
N ALA A 244 23.41 20.11 5.31
CA ALA A 244 23.10 20.60 6.66
C ALA A 244 23.67 22.00 6.93
N GLU A 245 24.91 22.25 6.51
CA GLU A 245 25.63 23.52 6.73
C GLU A 245 24.97 24.73 6.06
N ASN A 246 24.15 24.50 5.03
CA ASN A 246 23.44 25.55 4.29
C ASN A 246 22.00 25.75 4.79
N LEU A 247 21.62 25.06 5.87
CA LEU A 247 20.30 25.14 6.46
C LEU A 247 20.42 25.61 7.90
N ARG A 248 19.55 26.55 8.28
CA ARG A 248 19.41 27.01 9.66
C ARG A 248 17.98 26.78 10.10
N LYS A 249 17.78 25.98 11.14
CA LYS A 249 16.46 25.81 11.74
C LYS A 249 15.95 27.16 12.28
N PHE A 250 14.70 27.49 12.01
CA PHE A 250 14.05 28.68 12.57
C PHE A 250 12.66 28.30 13.12
N GLY A 251 12.34 28.79 14.31
CA GLY A 251 11.07 28.49 14.96
C GLY A 251 10.94 27.03 15.44
N PRO A 252 9.73 26.64 15.87
CA PRO A 252 9.44 25.32 16.42
C PRO A 252 9.36 24.23 15.35
N SER A 253 9.58 22.98 15.74
CA SER A 253 9.39 21.77 14.92
C SER A 253 7.97 21.23 15.00
N ALA A 254 7.57 20.44 14.00
CA ALA A 254 6.38 19.61 14.12
C ALA A 254 6.47 18.70 15.36
N GLY A 255 5.44 18.71 16.19
CA GLY A 255 5.38 18.01 17.48
C GLY A 255 5.73 18.88 18.69
N ASP A 256 6.36 20.05 18.51
CA ASP A 256 6.69 20.94 19.62
C ASP A 256 5.42 21.53 20.24
N ASN A 257 5.42 21.62 21.58
CA ASN A 257 4.41 22.35 22.31
C ASN A 257 4.73 23.84 22.32
N VAL A 258 3.76 24.65 21.93
CA VAL A 258 3.91 26.11 21.83
C VAL A 258 2.78 26.82 22.56
N GLU A 259 3.08 27.98 23.10
CA GLU A 259 2.09 28.91 23.64
C GLU A 259 1.95 30.11 22.70
N VAL A 260 0.70 30.50 22.41
CA VAL A 260 0.42 31.61 21.52
C VAL A 260 0.48 32.92 22.27
N SER A 261 1.12 33.94 21.69
CA SER A 261 1.14 35.29 22.26
C SER A 261 1.24 36.38 21.17
N GLY A 262 1.03 37.63 21.57
CA GLY A 262 1.25 38.79 20.70
C GLY A 262 0.24 38.97 19.56
N LEU A 263 -0.94 38.33 19.62
CA LEU A 263 -2.02 38.58 18.66
C LEU A 263 -2.86 39.79 19.08
N GLU A 264 -3.04 40.76 18.19
CA GLU A 264 -3.73 42.04 18.49
C GLU A 264 -5.17 42.11 17.99
N SER A 265 -5.54 41.31 16.98
CA SER A 265 -6.90 41.27 16.45
C SER A 265 -7.89 40.76 17.49
N GLU A 266 -9.16 41.18 17.43
CA GLU A 266 -10.17 40.74 18.40
C GLU A 266 -10.34 39.21 18.43
N SER A 267 -10.28 38.56 17.27
CA SER A 267 -10.33 37.09 17.18
C SER A 267 -9.04 36.44 17.66
N GLY A 268 -7.88 37.05 17.40
CA GLY A 268 -6.56 36.54 17.78
C GLY A 268 -6.26 36.67 19.27
N LYS A 269 -6.71 37.74 19.93
CA LYS A 269 -6.54 37.95 21.38
C LYS A 269 -7.09 36.79 22.21
N LYS A 270 -8.15 36.12 21.74
CA LYS A 270 -8.74 34.94 22.39
C LYS A 270 -7.81 33.72 22.37
N LEU A 271 -6.83 33.68 21.46
CA LEU A 271 -5.84 32.61 21.35
C LEU A 271 -4.59 32.88 22.19
N ASN A 272 -4.31 34.12 22.60
CA ASN A 272 -3.16 34.41 23.46
C ASN A 272 -3.27 33.64 24.79
N GLY A 273 -2.18 33.01 25.21
CA GLY A 273 -2.10 32.11 26.37
C GLY A 273 -2.60 30.68 26.10
N GLN A 274 -3.19 30.40 24.93
CA GLN A 274 -3.55 29.03 24.57
C GLN A 274 -2.31 28.23 24.15
N ARG A 275 -2.31 26.95 24.54
CA ARG A 275 -1.26 26.00 24.19
C ARG A 275 -1.72 25.09 23.06
N GLY A 276 -0.80 24.77 22.17
CA GLY A 276 -1.05 23.86 21.06
C GLY A 276 0.21 23.09 20.66
N VAL A 277 0.02 22.18 19.72
CA VAL A 277 1.11 21.38 19.13
C VAL A 277 1.30 21.84 17.69
N VAL A 278 2.54 22.13 17.31
CA VAL A 278 2.87 22.44 15.92
C VAL A 278 2.65 21.20 15.07
N VAL A 279 1.82 21.29 14.03
CA VAL A 279 1.56 20.22 13.06
C VAL A 279 2.54 20.29 11.90
N GLY A 280 2.95 21.51 11.52
CA GLY A 280 3.89 21.75 10.44
C GLY A 280 4.06 23.23 10.14
N TYR A 281 4.84 23.52 9.11
CA TYR A 281 5.07 24.86 8.57
C TYR A 281 4.47 24.95 7.17
N ALA A 282 3.57 25.91 6.97
CA ALA A 282 2.93 26.19 5.69
C ALA A 282 3.80 27.19 4.90
N GLU A 283 4.56 26.68 3.93
CA GLU A 283 5.57 27.46 3.22
C GLU A 283 4.97 28.55 2.33
N ASP A 284 3.76 28.35 1.85
CA ASP A 284 2.99 29.28 1.01
C ASP A 284 2.61 30.56 1.74
N THR A 285 2.28 30.45 3.03
CA THR A 285 1.86 31.56 3.89
C THR A 285 2.96 32.03 4.85
N GLY A 286 4.04 31.26 4.97
CA GLY A 286 5.13 31.53 5.91
C GLY A 286 4.70 31.41 7.38
N ARG A 287 3.73 30.54 7.67
CA ARG A 287 3.10 30.40 9.00
C ARG A 287 3.17 28.98 9.50
N PHE A 288 3.23 28.82 10.82
CA PHE A 288 3.14 27.54 11.50
C PHE A 288 1.69 27.14 11.70
N GLN A 289 1.35 25.91 11.34
CA GLN A 289 0.06 25.31 11.62
C GLN A 289 0.09 24.73 13.03
N VAL A 290 -0.66 25.34 13.94
CA VAL A 290 -0.74 24.93 15.34
C VAL A 290 -2.10 24.33 15.62
N ARG A 291 -2.11 23.09 16.10
CA ARG A 291 -3.31 22.38 16.52
C ARG A 291 -3.56 22.60 18.00
N PHE A 292 -4.75 23.10 18.30
CA PHE A 292 -5.29 23.23 19.66
C PHE A 292 -6.15 21.98 19.96
N ALA A 293 -7.10 22.07 20.90
CA ALA A 293 -8.03 20.98 21.24
C ALA A 293 -8.56 20.23 19.99
N ALA A 294 -8.67 18.90 20.12
CA ALA A 294 -9.00 17.86 19.12
C ALA A 294 -8.66 18.18 17.64
N ASP A 295 -9.31 19.15 17.00
CA ASP A 295 -9.26 19.33 15.54
C ASP A 295 -9.06 20.79 15.08
N LYS A 296 -8.89 21.76 15.97
CA LYS A 296 -8.73 23.16 15.54
C LYS A 296 -7.28 23.47 15.17
N VAL A 297 -7.00 23.69 13.89
CA VAL A 297 -5.68 24.13 13.38
C VAL A 297 -5.71 25.61 13.02
N VAL A 298 -4.74 26.39 13.49
CA VAL A 298 -4.60 27.84 13.20
C VAL A 298 -3.21 28.12 12.64
N ALA A 299 -3.13 28.99 11.63
CA ALA A 299 -1.88 29.42 11.02
C ALA A 299 -1.32 30.69 11.70
N LEU A 300 -0.19 30.56 12.41
CA LEU A 300 0.42 31.59 13.23
C LEU A 300 1.84 31.94 12.76
N LYS A 301 2.27 33.20 12.94
CA LYS A 301 3.66 33.58 12.64
C LYS A 301 4.59 33.02 13.70
N ALA A 302 5.86 32.83 13.35
CA ALA A 302 6.91 32.40 14.29
C ALA A 302 6.93 33.28 15.55
N ASP A 303 6.88 34.59 15.37
CA ASP A 303 6.96 35.58 16.46
C ASP A 303 5.76 35.52 17.43
N ASN A 304 4.68 34.84 17.05
CA ASN A 304 3.51 34.62 17.91
C ASN A 304 3.59 33.30 18.71
N LEU A 305 4.68 32.55 18.60
CA LEU A 305 4.85 31.24 19.23
C LEU A 305 6.00 31.27 20.22
N GLY A 306 5.69 31.13 21.51
CA GLY A 306 6.66 30.89 22.56
C GLY A 306 6.87 29.39 22.77
N ALA A 307 8.12 28.97 23.01
CA ALA A 307 8.41 27.60 23.43
C ALA A 307 7.76 27.36 24.80
N TRP A 308 6.94 26.31 24.90
CA TRP A 308 6.38 25.91 26.19
C TRP A 308 7.26 24.82 26.80
N THR A 309 8.04 25.18 27.81
CA THR A 309 8.78 24.22 28.64
C THR A 309 7.95 23.90 29.86
N THR A 310 7.64 22.62 30.08
CA THR A 310 7.04 22.16 31.34
C THR A 310 8.07 22.39 32.45
N VAL A 311 7.80 23.37 33.32
CA VAL A 311 8.59 23.63 34.53
C VAL A 311 8.29 22.57 35.57
#